data_AF-A0A5S9M806-F1
#
_entry.id   AF-A0A5S9M806-F1
#
_cell.length_a   1.000
_cell.length_b   1.000
_cell.length_c   1.000
_cell.angle_alpha   90.00
_cell.angle_beta   90.00
_cell.angle_gamma   90.00
#
_symmetry.space_group_name_H-M   'P 1'
#
loop_
_entity.id
_entity.type
_entity.pdbx_description
1 polymer ?
#
loop_
_entity_poly.entity_id
_entity_poly.type
_entity_poly.pdbx_seq_one_letter_code
_entity_poly.pdbx_strand_id
1 'polypeptide(L)' 'MNTEDIEFGYCTEFMVKFEEDKQSFDENAFREDLSEFGDSLLVVSDDTLAKVHIHAEQPGDFFIICTALRQLD' A
#
# COMPACT_ATOMS: atom_id res chain seq x y z
N MET A 1 2.08 -15.61 -3.80
CA MET A 1 1.42 -16.68 -4.57
C MET A 1 1.94 -16.61 -6.00
N ASN A 2 1.58 -17.53 -6.91
CA ASN A 2 1.99 -17.36 -8.32
C ASN A 2 1.09 -16.30 -8.96
N THR A 3 1.67 -15.35 -9.69
CA THR A 3 0.96 -14.28 -10.42
C THR A 3 -0.06 -14.78 -11.44
N GLU A 4 -0.08 -16.09 -11.68
CA GLU A 4 -0.97 -16.81 -12.61
C GLU A 4 -2.33 -17.20 -11.97
N ASP A 5 -2.48 -17.08 -10.65
CA ASP A 5 -3.73 -17.36 -9.92
C ASP A 5 -4.68 -16.15 -9.83
N ILE A 6 -4.25 -14.98 -10.32
CA ILE A 6 -5.03 -13.75 -10.24
C ILE A 6 -6.04 -13.69 -11.41
N GLU A 7 -7.34 -13.81 -11.11
CA GLU A 7 -8.41 -13.86 -12.14
C GLU A 7 -8.64 -12.47 -12.77
N PHE A 8 -8.49 -11.41 -11.97
CA PHE A 8 -8.59 -10.01 -12.39
C PHE A 8 -7.46 -9.18 -11.77
N GLY A 9 -6.30 -9.13 -12.43
CA GLY A 9 -5.15 -8.37 -11.93
C GLY A 9 -5.32 -6.88 -12.15
N TYR A 10 -5.69 -6.14 -11.10
CA TYR A 10 -5.74 -4.69 -11.16
C TYR A 10 -4.41 -4.10 -10.70
N CYS A 11 -3.74 -3.38 -11.60
CA CYS A 11 -2.66 -2.47 -11.22
C CYS A 11 -3.26 -1.32 -10.42
N THR A 12 -2.94 -1.26 -9.14
CA THR A 12 -3.38 -0.20 -8.24
C THR A 12 -2.16 0.60 -7.81
N GLU A 13 -2.20 1.90 -8.10
CA GLU A 13 -1.12 2.85 -7.79
C GLU A 13 -1.69 4.01 -7.00
N PHE A 14 -0.99 4.41 -5.94
CA PHE A 14 -1.37 5.57 -5.15
C PHE A 14 -0.16 6.18 -4.47
N MET A 15 -0.34 7.43 -4.04
CA MET A 15 0.68 8.21 -3.38
C MET A 15 0.12 8.75 -2.08
N VAL A 16 0.86 8.55 -1.00
CA VAL A 16 0.56 9.10 0.33
C VAL A 16 1.54 10.23 0.57
N LYS A 17 1.04 11.40 0.96
CA LYS A 17 1.88 12.52 1.38
C LYS A 17 1.90 12.56 2.90
N PHE A 18 3.09 12.62 3.49
CA PHE A 18 3.25 12.76 4.93
C PHE A 18 3.17 14.24 5.32
N GLU A 19 2.56 14.52 6.47
CA GLU A 19 2.61 15.85 7.08
C GLU A 19 3.72 15.88 8.12
N GLU A 20 4.39 17.03 8.24
CA GLU A 20 5.61 17.20 9.07
C GLU A 20 5.38 16.89 10.55
N ASP A 21 4.13 16.95 11.02
CA ASP A 21 3.73 16.71 12.41
C ASP A 21 3.28 15.26 12.70
N LYS A 22 3.35 14.35 11.72
CA LYS A 22 2.91 12.95 11.87
C LYS A 22 4.06 11.98 12.11
N GLN A 23 3.74 10.83 12.72
CA GLN A 23 4.68 9.74 12.94
C GLN A 23 5.49 9.39 11.68
N SER A 24 6.75 9.04 11.89
CA SER A 24 7.64 8.54 10.84
C SER A 24 7.02 7.31 10.18
N PHE A 25 6.92 7.33 8.85
CA PHE A 25 6.41 6.20 8.08
C PHE A 25 7.34 4.98 8.21
N ASP A 26 6.80 3.86 8.67
CA ASP A 26 7.51 2.57 8.67
C ASP A 26 7.15 1.78 7.41
N GLU A 27 8.06 1.82 6.44
CA GLU A 27 7.90 1.09 5.17
C GLU A 27 7.75 -0.42 5.38
N ASN A 28 8.46 -1.01 6.35
CA ASN A 28 8.41 -2.45 6.56
C ASN A 28 7.07 -2.89 7.13
N ALA A 29 6.58 -2.20 8.15
CA ALA A 29 5.26 -2.48 8.72
C ALA A 29 4.17 -2.33 7.66
N PHE A 30 4.20 -1.22 6.91
CA PHE A 30 3.26 -0.97 5.83
C PHE A 30 3.34 -2.04 4.72
N ARG A 31 4.54 -2.51 4.40
CA ARG A 31 4.75 -3.56 3.40
C ARG A 31 4.24 -4.92 3.88
N GLU A 32 4.42 -5.26 5.15
CA GLU A 32 3.87 -6.49 5.73
C GLU A 32 2.34 -6.46 5.70
N ASP A 33 1.73 -5.36 6.15
CA ASP A 33 0.27 -5.17 6.13
C ASP A 33 -0.30 -5.34 4.72
N LEU A 34 0.35 -4.76 3.71
CA LEU A 34 -0.13 -4.84 2.33
C LEU A 34 0.20 -6.14 1.60
N SER A 35 1.14 -6.93 2.11
CA SER A 35 1.54 -8.20 1.48
C SER A 35 0.42 -9.24 1.49
N GLU A 36 -0.58 -9.09 2.36
CA GLU A 36 -1.77 -9.94 2.43
C GLU A 36 -2.81 -9.63 1.34
N PHE A 37 -2.72 -8.47 0.67
CA PHE A 37 -3.77 -7.94 -0.21
C PHE A 37 -3.46 -8.04 -1.71
N GLY A 38 -2.27 -8.50 -2.07
CA GLY A 38 -1.91 -8.66 -3.48
C GLY A 38 -0.48 -9.17 -3.66
N ASP A 39 -0.17 -9.52 -4.90
CA ASP A 39 1.17 -9.94 -5.29
C ASP A 39 1.94 -8.76 -5.91
N SER A 40 3.27 -8.87 -5.97
CA SER A 40 4.15 -7.87 -6.59
C SER A 40 4.07 -6.46 -5.97
N LEU A 41 4.03 -6.39 -4.63
CA LEU A 41 4.05 -5.13 -3.90
C LEU A 41 5.42 -4.40 -4.01
N LEU A 42 5.36 -3.18 -4.56
CA LEU A 42 6.45 -2.23 -4.55
C LEU A 42 6.05 -1.02 -3.71
N VAL A 43 6.85 -0.75 -2.68
CA VAL A 43 6.73 0.47 -1.86
C VAL A 43 8.04 1.22 -2.03
N VAL A 44 7.93 2.52 -2.27
CA VAL A 44 9.07 3.44 -2.29
C VAL A 44 8.66 4.65 -1.46
N SER A 45 9.37 4.89 -0.38
CA SER A 45 9.11 6.02 0.50
C SER A 45 10.31 6.98 0.62
N ASP A 46 9.98 8.22 0.96
CA ASP A 46 10.90 9.29 1.33
C ASP A 46 10.25 10.09 2.47
N ASP A 47 10.97 11.07 3.04
CA ASP A 47 10.53 11.83 4.22
C ASP A 47 9.17 12.53 4.04
N THR A 48 8.75 12.81 2.81
CA THR A 48 7.53 13.58 2.51
C THR A 48 6.45 12.79 1.77
N LEU A 49 6.79 11.64 1.19
CA LEU A 49 5.85 10.88 0.37
C LEU A 49 6.18 9.39 0.32
N ALA A 50 5.15 8.55 0.23
CA ALA A 50 5.27 7.15 -0.16
C ALA A 50 4.48 6.89 -1.44
N LYS A 51 5.10 6.17 -2.36
CA LYS A 51 4.48 5.63 -3.57
C LYS A 51 4.38 4.13 -3.43
N VAL A 52 3.23 3.61 -3.84
CA VAL A 52 2.94 2.20 -3.71
C VAL A 52 2.28 1.73 -4.98
N HIS A 53 2.77 0.59 -5.46
CA HIS A 53 2.24 -0.14 -6.60
C HIS A 53 1.97 -1.56 -6.16
N ILE A 54 0.75 -2.04 -6.40
CA ILE A 54 0.34 -3.41 -6.06
C ILE A 54 -0.53 -3.98 -7.19
N HIS A 55 -0.34 -5.26 -7.48
CA HIS A 55 -1.30 -6.03 -8.27
C HIS A 55 -2.28 -6.70 -7.31
N ALA A 56 -3.49 -6.16 -7.24
CA ALA A 56 -4.54 -6.65 -6.35
C ALA A 56 -5.71 -7.20 -7.15
N GLU A 57 -6.34 -8.27 -6.67
CA GLU A 57 -7.57 -8.80 -7.25
C GLU A 57 -8.79 -7.95 -6.90
N GLN A 58 -8.76 -7.36 -5.70
CA GLN A 58 -9.86 -6.59 -5.13
C GLN A 58 -9.38 -5.21 -4.67
N PRO A 59 -9.29 -4.21 -5.59
CA PRO A 59 -8.78 -2.88 -5.26
C PRO A 59 -9.64 -2.12 -4.22
N GLY A 60 -10.89 -2.56 -3.98
CA GLY A 60 -11.77 -1.95 -2.98
C GLY A 60 -11.29 -2.13 -1.53
N ASP A 61 -10.78 -3.31 -1.19
CA ASP A 61 -10.29 -3.62 0.17
C ASP A 61 -9.03 -2.82 0.50
N PHE A 62 -8.24 -2.55 -0.54
CA PHE A 62 -7.05 -1.74 -0.49
C PHE A 62 -7.31 -0.28 -0.08
N PHE A 63 -8.40 0.32 -0.57
CA PHE A 63 -8.79 1.70 -0.21
C PHE A 63 -9.17 1.85 1.28
N ILE A 64 -9.73 0.81 1.89
CA ILE A 64 -10.12 0.80 3.30
C ILE A 64 -8.87 0.83 4.20
N ILE A 65 -7.83 0.09 3.83
CA ILE A 65 -6.56 0.07 4.57
C ILE A 65 -5.83 1.39 4.45
N CYS A 66 -5.74 1.96 3.24
CA CYS A 66 -5.11 3.26 3.06
C CYS A 66 -5.85 4.41 3.76
N THR A 67 -7.17 4.30 3.94
CA THR A 67 -7.92 5.24 4.78
C THR A 67 -7.76 4.93 6.27
N ALA A 68 -7.61 3.67 6.68
CA ALA A 68 -7.28 3.29 8.05
C ALA A 68 -5.89 3.80 8.47
N LEU A 69 -4.93 3.83 7.54
CA LEU A 69 -3.59 4.41 7.75
C LEU A 69 -3.58 5.93 7.89
N ARG A 70 -4.74 6.61 7.70
CA ARG A 70 -4.91 8.00 8.18
C ARG A 70 -5.00 8.11 9.71
N GLN A 71 -5.08 7.01 10.46
CA GLN A 71 -5.07 6.97 11.93
C GLN A 71 -3.70 6.67 12.53
N LEU A 72 -2.60 6.97 11.83
CA LEU A 72 -1.39 7.35 12.55
C LEU A 72 -1.61 8.78 13.05
N ASP A 73 -2.26 8.88 14.21
CA ASP A 73 -2.29 10.09 15.04
C ASP A 73 -0.87 10.52 15.43
#